data_AF-A0A561W1U2-F1
#
_entry.id   AF-A0A561W1U2-F1
#
_cell.length_a   1.000
_cell.length_b   1.000
_cell.length_c   1.000
_cell.angle_alpha   90.00
_cell.angle_beta   90.00
_cell.angle_gamma   90.00
#
_symmetry.space_group_name_H-M   'P 1'
#
loop_
_entity.id
_entity.type
_entity.pdbx_description
1 polymer ?
#
loop_
_entity_poly.entity_id
_entity_poly.type
_entity_poly.pdbx_seq_one_letter_code
_entity_poly.pdbx_strand_id
1 'polypeptide(L)'
;MPHFASRRWAYGALAWLIFFVVSHVVLLLFPGDDPSAHSPGGTRAYTVFNVVLIAMSLAGAAVVVATVRPSARPLPRWLILTPLWFGSVLLVVRGVPGMVENLLMVTGVRRGGFVGAQDISTGEFWAGLAINTYFFVGAVLLVGATNSYVRRSAGLAE
;
A
#
# COMPACT_ATOMS: atom_id res chain seq x y z
N MET A 1 26.68 -7.05 -10.57
CA MET A 1 25.27 -7.00 -11.04
C MET A 1 24.27 -6.34 -10.04
N PRO A 2 24.52 -5.14 -9.46
CA PRO A 2 23.60 -4.53 -8.47
C PRO A 2 22.47 -3.65 -9.07
N HIS A 3 22.57 -3.17 -10.31
CA HIS A 3 21.61 -2.19 -10.87
C HIS A 3 20.21 -2.76 -11.16
N PHE A 4 20.08 -4.04 -11.51
CA PHE A 4 18.78 -4.65 -11.84
C PHE A 4 17.91 -4.88 -10.61
N ALA A 5 18.51 -5.30 -9.48
CA ALA A 5 17.82 -5.56 -8.23
C ALA A 5 17.25 -4.29 -7.57
N SER A 6 17.79 -3.11 -7.90
CA SER A 6 17.29 -1.83 -7.40
C SER A 6 16.03 -1.36 -8.16
N ARG A 7 15.94 -1.61 -9.47
CA ARG A 7 14.82 -1.12 -10.29
C ARG A 7 13.57 -2.00 -10.14
N ARG A 8 13.73 -3.30 -9.88
CA ARG A 8 12.60 -4.23 -9.65
C ARG A 8 11.69 -3.78 -8.50
N TRP A 9 12.24 -3.21 -7.43
CA TRP A 9 11.44 -2.72 -6.30
C TRP A 9 10.56 -1.54 -6.68
N ALA A 10 11.10 -0.60 -7.44
CA ALA A 10 10.35 0.53 -7.95
C ALA A 10 9.26 0.09 -8.94
N TYR A 11 9.56 -0.83 -9.86
CA TYR A 11 8.54 -1.35 -10.78
C TYR A 11 7.47 -2.18 -10.06
N GLY A 12 7.85 -2.97 -9.06
CA GLY A 12 6.91 -3.71 -8.22
C GLY A 12 5.99 -2.77 -7.45
N ALA A 13 6.56 -1.75 -6.78
CA ALA A 13 5.78 -0.73 -6.07
C ALA A 13 4.84 0.04 -7.03
N LEU A 14 5.32 0.36 -8.23
CA LEU A 14 4.50 1.01 -9.26
C LEU A 14 3.34 0.12 -9.71
N ALA A 15 3.60 -1.15 -10.01
CA ALA A 15 2.56 -2.11 -10.39
C ALA A 15 1.51 -2.26 -9.28
N TRP A 16 1.95 -2.33 -8.02
CA TRP A 16 1.07 -2.39 -6.86
C TRP A 16 0.21 -1.12 -6.71
N LEU A 17 0.79 0.07 -6.89
CA LEU A 17 0.07 1.35 -6.84
C LEU A 17 -0.93 1.50 -7.99
N ILE A 18 -0.59 1.05 -9.20
CA ILE A 18 -1.53 1.03 -10.33
C ILE A 18 -2.71 0.12 -10.00
N PHE A 19 -2.43 -1.09 -9.51
CA PHE A 19 -3.49 -2.02 -9.10
C PHE A 19 -4.35 -1.43 -7.97
N PHE A 20 -3.73 -0.74 -7.00
CA PHE A 20 -4.44 -0.04 -5.92
C PHE A 20 -5.41 1.01 -6.45
N VAL A 21 -4.94 1.86 -7.37
CA VAL A 21 -5.77 2.90 -7.97
C VAL A 21 -6.91 2.29 -8.75
N VAL A 22 -6.63 1.29 -9.60
CA VAL A 22 -7.66 0.62 -10.40
C VAL A 22 -8.70 -0.04 -9.51
N SER A 23 -8.31 -0.73 -8.42
CA SER A 23 -9.27 -1.35 -7.51
C SER A 23 -10.17 -0.33 -6.82
N HIS A 24 -9.63 0.82 -6.39
CA HIS A 24 -10.43 1.87 -5.76
C HIS A 24 -11.33 2.62 -6.76
N VAL A 25 -10.90 2.76 -8.02
CA VAL A 25 -11.77 3.27 -9.09
C VAL A 25 -12.93 2.30 -9.33
N VAL A 26 -12.66 1.00 -9.39
CA VAL A 26 -13.72 -0.01 -9.51
C VAL A 26 -14.68 0.05 -8.33
N LEU A 27 -14.19 0.19 -7.09
CA LEU A 27 -15.02 0.35 -5.89
C LEU A 27 -15.86 1.63 -5.90
N LEU A 28 -15.35 2.74 -6.45
CA LEU A 28 -16.14 3.97 -6.65
C LEU A 28 -17.26 3.81 -7.67
N LEU A 29 -17.00 3.07 -8.76
CA LEU A 29 -17.97 2.87 -9.84
C LEU A 29 -18.98 1.77 -9.53
N PHE A 30 -18.55 0.75 -8.79
CA PHE A 30 -19.32 -0.44 -8.44
C PHE A 30 -19.15 -0.77 -6.95
N PRO A 31 -19.72 0.06 -6.05
CA PRO A 31 -19.54 -0.10 -4.61
C PRO A 31 -20.15 -1.39 -4.03
N GLY A 32 -21.10 -2.03 -4.74
CA GLY A 32 -21.73 -3.27 -4.30
C GLY A 32 -22.35 -3.17 -2.89
N ASP A 33 -22.23 -4.25 -2.11
CA ASP A 33 -22.65 -4.33 -0.70
C ASP A 33 -21.52 -3.96 0.28
N ASP A 34 -20.57 -3.09 -0.12
CA ASP A 34 -19.46 -2.72 0.75
C ASP A 34 -19.99 -2.14 2.09
N PRO A 35 -19.74 -2.80 3.23
CA PRO A 35 -20.29 -2.38 4.52
C PRO A 35 -19.80 -1.00 4.94
N SER A 36 -18.69 -0.52 4.36
CA SER A 36 -18.18 0.84 4.62
C SER A 36 -19.02 1.95 3.97
N ALA A 37 -19.84 1.63 2.95
CA ALA A 37 -20.84 2.54 2.40
C ALA A 37 -21.98 2.84 3.39
N HIS A 38 -22.18 1.98 4.39
CA HIS A 38 -23.19 2.09 5.45
C HIS A 38 -22.63 2.70 6.75
N SER A 39 -21.40 3.23 6.73
CA SER A 39 -20.77 3.91 7.88
C SER A 39 -21.51 5.22 8.24
N PRO A 40 -21.26 5.82 9.43
CA PRO A 40 -22.00 7.01 9.90
C PRO A 40 -21.96 8.24 8.96
N GLY A 41 -21.06 8.28 7.98
CA GLY A 41 -20.96 9.32 6.95
C GLY A 41 -21.60 8.97 5.60
N GLY A 42 -22.18 7.78 5.46
CA GLY A 42 -22.82 7.26 4.26
C GLY A 42 -21.92 7.22 3.03
N THR A 43 -22.54 7.15 1.85
CA THR A 43 -21.86 7.11 0.54
C THR A 43 -20.89 8.27 0.33
N ARG A 44 -21.19 9.46 0.87
CA ARG A 44 -20.33 10.65 0.71
C ARG A 44 -18.97 10.49 1.37
N ALA A 45 -18.93 9.99 2.61
CA ALA A 45 -17.66 9.76 3.31
C ALA A 45 -16.83 8.68 2.60
N TYR A 46 -17.48 7.61 2.14
CA TYR A 46 -16.85 6.56 1.34
C TYR A 46 -16.24 7.10 0.04
N THR A 47 -16.97 7.94 -0.70
CA THR A 47 -16.48 8.56 -1.93
C THR A 47 -15.27 9.47 -1.65
N VAL A 48 -15.37 10.35 -0.65
CA VAL A 48 -14.26 11.25 -0.30
C VAL A 48 -13.02 10.45 0.09
N PHE A 49 -13.18 9.41 0.90
CA PHE A 49 -12.09 8.53 1.31
C PHE A 49 -11.40 7.88 0.10
N ASN A 50 -12.17 7.29 -0.82
CA ASN A 50 -11.63 6.66 -2.03
C ASN A 50 -10.95 7.67 -2.97
N VAL A 51 -11.53 8.86 -3.17
CA VAL A 51 -10.93 9.92 -4.00
C VAL A 51 -9.59 10.37 -3.43
N VAL A 52 -9.52 10.58 -2.10
CA VAL A 52 -8.25 10.94 -1.43
C VAL A 52 -7.23 9.82 -1.59
N LEU A 53 -7.62 8.56 -1.37
CA LEU A 53 -6.73 7.41 -1.54
C LEU A 53 -6.21 7.27 -2.97
N ILE A 54 -7.05 7.45 -3.97
CA ILE A 54 -6.66 7.45 -5.38
C ILE A 54 -5.65 8.57 -5.66
N ALA A 55 -5.94 9.79 -5.21
CA ALA A 55 -5.06 10.94 -5.43
C ALA A 55 -3.69 10.74 -4.77
N MET A 56 -3.66 10.28 -3.52
CA MET A 56 -2.43 9.97 -2.79
C MET A 56 -1.64 8.85 -3.46
N SER A 57 -2.31 7.80 -3.95
CA SER A 57 -1.66 6.69 -4.63
C SER A 57 -1.12 7.07 -6.02
N LEU A 58 -1.81 7.93 -6.76
CA LEU A 58 -1.32 8.50 -8.01
C LEU A 58 -0.08 9.37 -7.78
N ALA A 59 -0.09 10.19 -6.73
CA ALA A 59 1.09 10.96 -6.33
C ALA A 59 2.26 10.04 -5.95
N GLY A 60 1.99 8.98 -5.18
CA GLY A 60 2.96 7.93 -4.86
C GLY A 60 3.52 7.26 -6.11
N ALA A 61 2.68 6.94 -7.10
CA ALA A 61 3.11 6.33 -8.34
C ALA A 61 4.02 7.26 -9.15
N ALA A 62 3.68 8.54 -9.23
CA ALA A 62 4.52 9.56 -9.86
C ALA A 62 5.89 9.68 -9.17
N VAL A 63 5.91 9.65 -7.83
CA VAL A 63 7.16 9.67 -7.05
C VAL A 63 7.99 8.42 -7.30
N VAL A 64 7.38 7.22 -7.31
CA VAL A 64 8.09 5.97 -7.59
C VAL A 64 8.69 5.98 -9.00
N VAL A 65 7.96 6.48 -10.00
CA VAL A 65 8.46 6.68 -11.37
C VAL A 65 9.63 7.67 -11.39
N ALA A 66 9.56 8.74 -10.62
CA ALA A 66 10.66 9.71 -10.49
C ALA A 66 11.94 9.05 -9.94
N THR A 67 11.86 8.01 -9.12
CA THR A 67 13.06 7.29 -8.62
C THR A 67 13.83 6.49 -9.68
N VAL A 68 13.22 6.22 -10.83
CA VAL A 68 13.82 5.44 -11.93
C VAL A 68 14.03 6.25 -13.20
N ARG A 69 13.31 7.36 -13.39
CA ARG A 69 13.45 8.20 -14.58
C ARG A 69 14.65 9.17 -14.47
N PRO A 70 15.52 9.24 -15.49
CA PRO A 70 16.63 10.20 -15.51
C PRO A 70 16.16 11.66 -15.61
N SER A 71 14.96 11.92 -16.13
CA SER A 71 14.37 13.25 -16.24
C SER A 71 13.97 13.87 -14.89
N ALA A 72 13.93 13.08 -13.81
CA ALA A 72 13.59 13.54 -12.47
C ALA A 72 14.82 13.93 -11.62
N ARG A 73 16.04 13.88 -12.20
CA ARG A 73 17.28 14.33 -11.56
C ARG A 73 17.27 15.76 -11.00
N PRO A 74 16.60 16.77 -11.61
CA PRO A 74 16.61 18.12 -11.04
C PRO A 74 15.71 18.28 -9.81
N LEU A 75 14.90 17.26 -9.45
CA LEU A 75 14.04 17.36 -8.28
C LEU A 75 14.85 17.24 -6.99
N PRO A 76 14.63 18.14 -6.01
CA PRO A 76 15.31 18.04 -4.73
C PRO A 76 14.90 16.77 -4.00
N ARG A 77 15.90 16.12 -3.39
CA ARG A 77 15.78 14.78 -2.79
C ARG A 77 14.66 14.67 -1.75
N TRP A 78 14.39 15.73 -1.00
CA TRP A 78 13.32 15.74 0.01
C TRP A 78 11.92 15.62 -0.61
N LEU A 79 11.69 16.14 -1.82
CA LEU A 79 10.40 15.98 -2.53
C LEU A 79 10.10 14.54 -2.91
N ILE A 80 11.13 13.69 -3.05
CA ILE A 80 10.97 12.27 -3.36
C ILE A 80 10.96 11.45 -2.06
N LEU A 81 11.87 11.72 -1.13
CA LEU A 81 12.00 10.93 0.09
C LEU A 81 10.84 11.09 1.05
N THR A 82 10.31 12.29 1.25
CA THR A 82 9.22 12.53 2.19
C THR A 82 7.97 11.70 1.86
N PRO A 83 7.42 11.74 0.62
CA PRO A 83 6.26 10.92 0.27
C PRO A 83 6.58 9.41 0.28
N LEU A 84 7.79 8.99 -0.10
CA LEU A 84 8.19 7.58 -0.02
C LEU A 84 8.23 7.07 1.42
N TRP A 85 8.78 7.86 2.34
CA TRP A 85 8.82 7.55 3.76
C TRP A 85 7.41 7.49 4.35
N PHE A 86 6.60 8.51 4.10
CA PHE A 86 5.25 8.58 4.63
C PHE A 86 4.38 7.43 4.12
N GLY A 87 4.42 7.15 2.81
CA GLY A 87 3.73 6.01 2.21
C GLY A 87 4.23 4.67 2.78
N SER A 88 5.54 4.52 3.00
CA SER A 88 6.10 3.31 3.61
C SER A 88 5.60 3.12 5.04
N VAL A 89 5.62 4.17 5.86
CA VAL A 89 5.12 4.13 7.24
C VAL A 89 3.64 3.78 7.27
N LEU A 90 2.82 4.44 6.45
CA LEU A 90 1.38 4.16 6.36
C LEU A 90 1.11 2.70 5.98
N LEU A 91 1.79 2.18 4.96
CA LEU A 91 1.60 0.80 4.52
C LEU A 91 2.11 -0.21 5.54
N VAL A 92 3.20 0.08 6.26
CA VAL A 92 3.69 -0.79 7.34
C VAL A 92 2.68 -0.83 8.49
N VAL A 93 2.22 0.34 8.94
CA VAL A 93 1.24 0.47 10.02
C VAL A 93 -0.08 -0.21 9.66
N ARG A 94 -0.48 -0.22 8.39
CA ARG A 94 -1.71 -0.89 7.93
C ARG A 94 -1.53 -2.39 7.66
N GLY A 95 -0.46 -2.75 6.96
CA GLY A 95 -0.26 -4.08 6.40
C GLY A 95 0.31 -5.07 7.41
N VAL A 96 1.22 -4.63 8.30
CA VAL A 96 1.85 -5.54 9.27
C VAL A 96 0.85 -6.03 10.32
N PRO A 97 0.07 -5.17 11.01
CA PRO A 97 -0.90 -5.65 12.00
C PRO A 97 -1.93 -6.61 11.40
N GLY A 98 -2.44 -6.31 10.20
CA GLY A 98 -3.38 -7.19 9.50
C GLY A 98 -2.77 -8.55 9.14
N MET A 99 -1.50 -8.59 8.75
CA MET A 99 -0.82 -9.87 8.48
C MET A 99 -0.57 -10.67 9.77
N VAL A 100 -0.19 -10.00 10.87
CA VAL A 100 -0.04 -10.65 12.18
C VAL A 100 -1.39 -11.22 12.65
N GLU A 101 -2.47 -10.47 12.49
CA GLU A 101 -3.82 -10.92 12.81
C GLU A 101 -4.21 -12.17 12.01
N ASN A 102 -3.99 -12.16 10.69
CA ASN A 102 -4.22 -13.32 9.84
C ASN A 102 -3.42 -14.55 10.31
N LEU A 103 -2.15 -14.38 10.67
CA LEU A 103 -1.30 -15.48 11.15
C LEU A 103 -1.84 -16.06 12.46
N LEU A 104 -2.34 -15.24 13.37
CA LEU A 104 -2.94 -15.69 14.63
C LEU A 104 -4.24 -16.46 14.40
N MET A 105 -5.04 -16.03 13.42
CA MET A 105 -6.28 -16.73 13.04
C MET A 105 -5.97 -18.07 12.36
N VAL A 106 -5.06 -18.10 11.39
CA VAL A 106 -4.68 -19.31 10.63
C VAL A 106 -4.01 -20.37 11.51
N THR A 107 -3.13 -19.95 12.43
CA THR A 107 -2.44 -20.88 13.34
C THR A 107 -3.33 -21.37 14.49
N GLY A 108 -4.54 -20.83 14.63
CA GLY A 108 -5.46 -21.18 15.71
C GLY A 108 -5.02 -20.68 17.09
N VAL A 109 -3.93 -19.93 17.18
CA VAL A 109 -3.45 -19.31 18.44
C VAL A 109 -4.51 -18.36 18.99
N ARG A 110 -5.24 -17.65 18.12
CA ARG A 110 -6.37 -16.80 18.51
C ARG A 110 -7.41 -16.74 17.39
N ARG A 111 -8.44 -17.60 17.45
CA ARG A 111 -9.49 -17.73 16.42
C ARG A 111 -10.24 -16.43 16.08
N GLY A 112 -10.26 -15.46 16.99
CA GLY A 112 -10.88 -14.15 16.75
C GLY A 112 -9.93 -12.99 16.43
N GLY A 113 -8.65 -13.24 16.16
CA GLY A 113 -7.67 -12.17 15.91
C GLY A 113 -7.39 -11.30 17.15
N PHE A 114 -6.86 -10.08 16.94
CA PHE A 114 -6.62 -9.14 18.04
C PHE A 114 -7.91 -8.57 18.61
N VAL A 115 -8.95 -8.49 17.76
CA VAL A 115 -10.22 -7.82 18.04
C VAL A 115 -11.27 -8.77 18.65
N GLY A 116 -11.05 -10.09 18.60
CA GLY A 116 -11.89 -11.08 19.27
C GLY A 116 -13.17 -11.48 18.53
N ALA A 117 -13.25 -11.26 17.22
CA ALA A 117 -14.43 -11.62 16.42
C ALA A 117 -14.54 -13.15 16.28
N GLN A 118 -15.45 -13.78 17.05
CA GLN A 118 -15.63 -15.24 17.03
C GLN A 118 -16.51 -15.72 15.86
N ASP A 119 -17.35 -14.84 15.30
CA ASP A 119 -18.31 -15.17 14.24
C ASP A 119 -17.97 -14.40 12.96
N ILE A 120 -16.91 -14.84 12.26
CA ILE A 120 -16.53 -14.32 10.94
C ILE A 120 -16.93 -15.38 9.91
N SER A 121 -17.67 -14.99 8.87
CA SER A 121 -17.98 -15.93 7.79
C SER A 121 -16.72 -16.38 7.04
N THR A 122 -16.75 -17.55 6.41
CA THR A 122 -15.62 -18.04 5.60
C THR A 122 -15.25 -17.04 4.49
N GLY A 123 -16.24 -16.37 3.89
CA GLY A 123 -16.02 -15.35 2.86
C GLY A 123 -15.28 -14.12 3.39
N GLU A 124 -15.72 -13.58 4.53
CA GLU A 124 -15.07 -12.43 5.19
C GLU A 124 -13.66 -12.76 5.66
N PHE A 125 -13.43 -13.99 6.14
CA PHE A 125 -12.09 -14.46 6.50
C PHE A 125 -11.14 -14.43 5.30
N TRP A 126 -11.53 -15.02 4.16
CA TRP A 126 -10.70 -15.03 2.96
C TRP A 126 -10.52 -13.64 2.36
N ALA A 127 -11.55 -12.79 2.40
CA ALA A 127 -11.46 -11.41 1.97
C ALA A 127 -10.48 -10.61 2.85
N GLY A 128 -10.58 -10.74 4.17
CA GLY A 128 -9.67 -10.13 5.14
C GLY A 128 -8.22 -10.60 4.94
N LEU A 129 -8.02 -11.90 4.74
CA LEU A 129 -6.71 -12.48 4.42
C LEU A 129 -6.12 -11.83 3.16
N ALA A 130 -6.89 -11.82 2.06
CA ALA A 130 -6.47 -11.26 0.78
C ALA A 130 -6.13 -9.77 0.88
N ILE A 131 -6.98 -8.97 1.52
CA ILE A 131 -6.78 -7.53 1.72
C ILE A 131 -5.51 -7.26 2.53
N ASN A 132 -5.32 -7.97 3.65
CA ASN A 132 -4.17 -7.76 4.52
C ASN A 132 -2.86 -8.20 3.85
N THR A 133 -2.86 -9.34 3.15
CA THR A 133 -1.71 -9.77 2.34
C THR A 133 -1.39 -8.76 1.25
N TYR A 134 -2.42 -8.23 0.58
CA TYR A 134 -2.27 -7.20 -0.43
C TYR A 134 -1.58 -5.94 0.12
N PHE A 135 -2.03 -5.40 1.26
CA PHE A 135 -1.39 -4.26 1.91
C PHE A 135 0.04 -4.56 2.38
N PHE A 136 0.28 -5.76 2.92
CA PHE A 136 1.61 -6.19 3.34
C PHE A 136 2.59 -6.26 2.16
N VAL A 137 2.17 -6.81 1.02
CA VAL A 137 2.98 -6.83 -0.21
C VAL A 137 3.30 -5.41 -0.66
N GLY A 138 2.33 -4.49 -0.61
CA GLY A 138 2.55 -3.07 -0.89
C GLY A 138 3.62 -2.45 0.01
N ALA A 139 3.56 -2.73 1.32
CA ALA A 139 4.53 -2.25 2.29
C ALA A 139 5.95 -2.74 1.95
N VAL A 140 6.11 -4.04 1.70
CA VAL A 140 7.42 -4.64 1.34
C VAL A 140 7.99 -3.99 0.08
N LEU A 141 7.16 -3.81 -0.96
CA LEU A 141 7.58 -3.22 -2.23
C LEU A 141 7.99 -1.75 -2.07
N LEU A 142 7.20 -0.95 -1.37
CA LEU A 142 7.47 0.48 -1.21
C LEU A 142 8.66 0.75 -0.28
N VAL A 143 8.82 -0.02 0.81
CA VAL A 143 10.01 0.03 1.66
C VAL A 143 11.26 -0.39 0.88
N GLY A 144 11.16 -1.45 0.08
CA GLY A 144 12.23 -1.89 -0.81
C GLY A 144 12.63 -0.81 -1.82
N ALA A 145 11.65 -0.13 -2.42
CA ALA A 145 11.87 0.96 -3.36
C ALA A 145 12.55 2.18 -2.69
N THR A 146 12.05 2.55 -1.51
CA THR A 146 12.59 3.65 -0.69
C THR A 146 14.05 3.40 -0.30
N ASN A 147 14.33 2.23 0.27
CA ASN A 147 15.69 1.83 0.65
C ASN A 147 16.64 1.76 -0.56
N SER A 148 16.15 1.25 -1.69
CA SER A 148 16.93 1.19 -2.94
C SER A 148 17.24 2.58 -3.50
N TYR A 149 16.35 3.55 -3.35
CA TYR A 149 16.58 4.93 -3.76
C TYR A 149 17.56 5.65 -2.81
N VAL A 150 17.40 5.49 -1.49
CA VAL A 150 18.31 6.06 -0.48
C VAL A 150 19.75 5.61 -0.71
N ARG A 151 19.97 4.30 -0.88
CA ARG A 151 21.31 3.73 -1.12
C ARG A 151 21.96 4.26 -2.39
N ARG A 152 21.20 4.38 -3.49
CA ARG A 152 21.70 4.96 -4.75
C ARG A 152 22.04 6.44 -4.62
N SER A 153 21.27 7.18 -3.82
CA SER A 153 21.48 8.62 -3.64
C SER A 153 22.66 8.93 -2.73
N ALA A 154 23.05 8.02 -1.84
CA ALA A 154 24.23 8.16 -0.99
C ALA A 154 25.52 7.91 -1.78
N GLY A 155 25.59 6.84 -2.59
CA GLY A 155 26.78 6.53 -3.40
C GLY A 155 27.01 7.42 -4.64
N LEU A 156 26.16 8.45 -4.86
CA LEU A 156 26.40 9.51 -5.85
C LEU A 156 26.99 10.78 -5.20
N ALA A 157 27.07 10.83 -3.88
CA ALA A 157 27.61 11.95 -3.12
C ALA A 157 29.04 11.71 -2.62
N GLU A 158 29.59 10.51 -2.88
CA GLU A 158 31.01 10.15 -2.74
C GLU A 158 31.71 10.25 -4.10
#